data_AF-A0A521WFP0-F1
#
_entry.id   AF-A0A521WFP0-F1
#
_cell.length_a   1.000
_cell.length_b   1.000
_cell.length_c   1.000
_cell.angle_alpha   90.00
_cell.angle_beta   90.00
_cell.angle_gamma   90.00
#
_symmetry.space_group_name_H-M   'P 1'
#
loop_
_entity.id
_entity.type
_entity.pdbx_description
1 polymer ?
#
loop_
_entity_poly.entity_id
_entity_poly.type
_entity_poly.pdbx_seq_one_letter_code
_entity_poly.pdbx_strand_id
1 'polypeptide(L)'
;LEGRDIGTVVFPDADLKIFLVAEVSERARRRQKDLKESGVDIELETLIDELAKRDEYDSKRIVSPLRKAENAILLDTSNMTIDEQVEFIVAKANAIINT
;
A
#
# COMPACT_ATOMS: atom_id res chain seq x y z
N LEU A 1 7.07 2.91 9.53
CA LEU A 1 5.79 3.62 9.67
C LEU A 1 5.01 3.49 8.37
N GLU A 2 3.71 3.26 8.44
CA GLU A 2 2.81 3.16 7.28
C GLU A 2 1.82 4.33 7.23
N GLY A 3 1.40 4.71 6.02
CA GLY A 3 0.50 5.84 5.82
C GLY A 3 0.55 6.38 4.39
N ARG A 4 -0.10 7.52 4.14
CA ARG A 4 -0.26 8.09 2.79
C ARG A 4 0.84 9.08 2.41
N ASP A 5 1.36 9.82 3.37
CA ASP A 5 2.30 10.92 3.21
C ASP A 5 3.59 10.72 4.01
N ILE A 6 3.85 9.49 4.46
CA ILE A 6 5.01 9.17 5.31
C ILE A 6 6.32 9.56 4.64
N GLY A 7 6.56 9.11 3.41
CA GLY A 7 7.81 9.37 2.71
C GLY A 7 7.94 10.77 2.08
N THR A 8 6.86 11.57 2.12
CA THR A 8 6.79 12.89 1.45
C THR A 8 6.62 14.06 2.42
N VAL A 9 6.06 13.82 3.61
CA VAL A 9 5.76 14.86 4.61
C VAL A 9 6.30 14.48 5.99
N VAL A 10 5.96 13.29 6.50
CA VAL A 10 6.27 12.94 7.91
C VAL A 10 7.74 12.57 8.11
N PHE A 11 8.30 11.76 7.21
CA PHE A 11 9.69 11.32 7.19
C PHE A 11 10.29 11.49 5.79
N PRO A 12 10.48 12.75 5.34
CA PRO A 12 11.02 13.04 4.02
C PRO A 12 12.48 12.58 3.87
N ASP A 13 13.19 12.34 4.96
CA ASP A 13 14.59 11.89 4.95
C ASP A 13 14.76 10.42 5.37
N ALA A 14 13.67 9.63 5.40
CA ALA A 14 13.75 8.20 5.70
C ALA A 14 14.71 7.47 4.74
N ASP A 15 15.60 6.64 5.31
CA ASP A 15 16.62 5.88 4.58
C ASP A 15 16.02 4.87 3.59
N LEU A 16 14.88 4.27 3.96
CA LEU A 16 14.10 3.37 3.10
C LEU A 16 12.66 3.86 3.00
N LYS A 17 12.19 4.02 1.76
CA LYS A 17 10.79 4.34 1.45
C LYS A 17 10.25 3.36 0.42
N ILE A 18 9.16 2.68 0.76
CA ILE A 18 8.44 1.79 -0.16
C ILE A 18 7.07 2.39 -0.44
N PHE A 19 6.68 2.43 -1.71
CA PHE A 19 5.36 2.83 -2.15
C PHE A 19 4.67 1.60 -2.74
N LEU A 20 3.80 0.98 -1.93
CA LEU A 20 3.10 -0.24 -2.29
C LEU A 20 1.87 0.10 -3.14
N VAL A 21 1.72 -0.61 -4.26
CA VAL A 21 0.54 -0.55 -5.12
C VAL A 21 0.00 -1.95 -5.35
N ALA A 22 -1.27 -2.01 -5.74
CA ALA A 22 -1.91 -3.21 -6.26
C ALA A 22 -3.18 -2.81 -7.01
N GLU A 23 -3.59 -3.65 -7.97
CA GLU A 23 -4.89 -3.52 -8.62
C GLU A 23 -6.03 -3.42 -7.59
N VAL A 24 -7.01 -2.56 -7.88
CA VAL A 24 -8.16 -2.34 -6.99
C VAL A 24 -8.97 -3.63 -6.81
N SER A 25 -9.11 -4.41 -7.88
CA SER A 25 -9.77 -5.72 -7.88
C SER A 25 -9.11 -6.69 -6.90
N GLU A 26 -7.79 -6.76 -6.91
CA GLU A 26 -7.02 -7.63 -6.02
C GLU A 26 -7.10 -7.17 -4.57
N ARG A 27 -6.99 -5.86 -4.32
CA ARG A 27 -7.20 -5.30 -2.97
C ARG A 27 -8.61 -5.58 -2.44
N ALA A 28 -9.63 -5.49 -3.30
CA ALA A 28 -11.00 -5.82 -2.95
C ALA A 28 -11.17 -7.31 -2.61
N ARG A 29 -10.57 -8.22 -3.39
CA ARG A 29 -10.58 -9.67 -3.09
C ARG A 29 -9.95 -9.98 -1.74
N ARG A 30 -8.76 -9.44 -1.47
CA ARG A 30 -8.07 -9.60 -0.17
C ARG A 30 -8.94 -9.10 0.98
N ARG A 31 -9.49 -7.89 0.84
CA ARG A 31 -10.38 -7.30 1.84
C ARG A 31 -11.64 -8.13 2.07
N GLN A 32 -12.25 -8.65 0.99
CA GLN A 32 -13.44 -9.50 1.11
C GLN A 32 -13.13 -10.77 1.89
N LYS A 33 -11.97 -11.40 1.63
CA LYS A 33 -11.51 -12.57 2.37
C LYS A 33 -11.38 -12.27 3.87
N ASP A 34 -10.69 -11.19 4.23
CA ASP A 34 -10.51 -10.79 5.64
C ASP A 34 -11.85 -10.53 6.35
N LEU A 35 -12.80 -9.89 5.64
CA LEU A 35 -14.13 -9.61 6.17
C LEU A 35 -14.95 -10.90 6.37
N LYS A 36 -14.90 -11.82 5.41
CA LYS A 36 -15.56 -13.13 5.51
C LYS A 36 -15.03 -13.94 6.69
N GLU A 37 -13.71 -13.94 6.91
CA GLU A 37 -13.07 -14.56 8.08
C GLU A 37 -13.53 -13.91 9.40
N SER A 38 -13.89 -12.63 9.36
CA SER A 38 -14.45 -11.87 10.49
C SER A 38 -15.97 -11.99 10.62
N GLY A 39 -16.63 -12.83 9.81
CA GLY A 39 -18.09 -13.03 9.84
C GLY A 39 -18.92 -11.94 9.15
N VAL A 40 -18.29 -11.09 8.33
CA VAL A 40 -18.95 -10.00 7.59
C VAL A 40 -18.94 -10.32 6.09
N ASP A 41 -20.12 -10.35 5.48
CA ASP A 41 -20.26 -10.59 4.04
C ASP A 41 -20.58 -9.28 3.32
N ILE A 42 -19.74 -8.92 2.34
CA ILE A 42 -19.89 -7.74 1.49
C ILE A 42 -19.58 -8.16 0.06
N GLU A 43 -20.39 -7.67 -0.88
CA GLU A 43 -20.19 -7.92 -2.31
C GLU A 43 -18.86 -7.35 -2.81
N LEU A 44 -18.21 -8.09 -3.72
CA LEU A 44 -16.90 -7.71 -4.25
C LEU A 44 -16.96 -6.36 -4.98
N GLU A 45 -18.02 -6.13 -5.75
CA GLU A 45 -18.23 -4.89 -6.51
C GLU A 45 -18.32 -3.67 -5.59
N THR A 46 -19.01 -3.80 -4.45
CA THR A 46 -19.09 -2.74 -3.43
C THR A 46 -17.70 -2.38 -2.89
N LEU A 47 -16.87 -3.40 -2.61
CA LEU A 47 -15.52 -3.18 -2.12
C LEU A 47 -14.62 -2.51 -3.19
N ILE A 48 -14.78 -2.88 -4.47
CA ILE A 48 -14.06 -2.23 -5.57
C ILE A 48 -14.41 -0.74 -5.62
N ASP A 49 -15.70 -0.41 -5.62
CA ASP A 49 -16.18 0.97 -5.67
C ASP A 49 -15.71 1.81 -4.47
N GLU A 50 -15.79 1.26 -3.26
CA GLU A 50 -15.34 1.93 -2.04
C GLU A 50 -13.84 2.20 -2.07
N LEU A 51 -13.04 1.20 -2.48
CA LEU A 51 -11.60 1.35 -2.59
C LEU A 51 -11.22 2.36 -3.67
N ALA A 52 -11.84 2.32 -4.85
CA ALA A 52 -11.56 3.25 -5.94
C ALA A 52 -11.86 4.71 -5.53
N LYS A 53 -13.02 4.96 -4.91
CA LYS A 53 -13.38 6.29 -4.38
C LYS A 53 -12.38 6.78 -3.34
N ARG A 54 -11.96 5.89 -2.43
CA ARG A 54 -10.97 6.22 -1.41
C ARG A 54 -9.62 6.57 -2.02
N ASP A 55 -9.15 5.80 -3.00
CA ASP A 55 -7.87 6.03 -3.65
C ASP A 55 -7.88 7.35 -4.44
N GLU A 56 -8.98 7.66 -5.11
CA GLU A 56 -9.18 8.94 -5.80
C GLU A 56 -9.13 10.11 -4.81
N TYR A 57 -9.87 10.02 -3.71
CA TYR A 57 -9.87 11.05 -2.66
C TYR A 57 -8.47 11.25 -2.07
N ASP A 58 -7.81 10.15 -1.69
CA ASP A 58 -6.48 10.18 -1.09
C ASP A 58 -5.44 10.76 -2.05
N SER A 59 -5.54 10.51 -3.35
CA SER A 59 -4.60 11.02 -4.35
C SER A 59 -4.85 12.49 -4.74
N LYS A 60 -6.09 12.97 -4.61
CA LYS A 60 -6.50 14.33 -5.05
C LYS A 60 -6.62 15.35 -3.92
N ARG A 61 -6.63 14.94 -2.65
CA ARG A 61 -6.74 15.87 -1.52
C ARG A 61 -5.61 16.90 -1.52
N ILE A 62 -5.94 18.14 -1.16
CA ILE A 62 -5.01 19.29 -1.23
C ILE A 62 -3.85 19.13 -0.24
N VAL A 63 -4.15 18.65 0.97
CA VAL A 63 -3.18 18.50 2.05
C VAL A 63 -2.72 17.06 2.11
N SER A 64 -1.39 16.86 2.07
CA SER A 64 -0.76 15.53 2.20
C SER A 64 -1.35 14.47 1.25
N PRO A 65 -1.44 14.70 -0.07
CA PRO A 65 -1.97 13.71 -1.00
C PRO A 65 -1.14 12.43 -0.99
N LEU A 66 -1.79 11.29 -1.23
CA LEU A 66 -1.12 10.03 -1.52
C LEU A 66 -0.36 10.18 -2.83
N ARG A 67 0.96 10.25 -2.73
CA ARG A 67 1.87 10.32 -3.87
C ARG A 67 3.17 9.62 -3.55
N LYS A 68 3.77 8.99 -4.56
CA LYS A 68 5.08 8.37 -4.43
C LYS A 68 6.14 9.45 -4.16
N ALA A 69 6.94 9.28 -3.11
CA ALA A 69 8.13 10.10 -2.93
C ALA A 69 9.13 9.84 -4.06
N GLU A 70 9.92 10.83 -4.45
CA GLU A 70 10.87 10.73 -5.56
C GLU A 70 11.82 9.53 -5.40
N ASN A 71 12.39 9.38 -4.21
CA ASN A 71 13.29 8.29 -3.84
C ASN A 71 12.60 7.03 -3.29
N ALA A 72 11.26 6.93 -3.35
CA ALA A 72 10.57 5.71 -2.91
C ALA A 72 10.63 4.61 -3.98
N ILE A 73 10.84 3.38 -3.54
CA ILE A 73 10.74 2.19 -4.38
C ILE A 73 9.26 1.88 -4.63
N LEU A 74 8.85 1.81 -5.90
CA LEU A 74 7.52 1.34 -6.26
C LEU A 74 7.51 -0.20 -6.17
N LEU A 75 6.59 -0.75 -5.38
CA LEU A 75 6.39 -2.19 -5.26
C LEU A 75 4.95 -2.55 -5.61
N ASP A 76 4.75 -3.21 -6.75
CA ASP A 76 3.45 -3.75 -7.13
C ASP A 76 3.26 -5.14 -6.54
N THR A 77 2.25 -5.27 -5.69
CA THR A 77 1.95 -6.49 -4.94
C THR A 77 0.76 -7.26 -5.51
N SER A 78 0.25 -6.87 -6.69
CA SER A 78 -0.95 -7.50 -7.30
C SER A 78 -0.80 -9.01 -7.47
N ASN A 79 0.40 -9.47 -7.81
CA ASN A 79 0.71 -10.89 -8.03
C ASN A 79 1.76 -11.43 -7.03
N MET A 80 1.85 -10.84 -5.84
CA MET A 80 2.79 -11.27 -4.80
C MET A 80 2.05 -11.83 -3.59
N THR A 81 2.55 -12.95 -3.07
CA THR A 81 2.21 -13.47 -1.75
C THR A 81 2.71 -12.54 -0.64
N ILE A 82 2.20 -12.70 0.58
CA ILE A 82 2.68 -11.94 1.74
C ILE A 82 4.17 -12.22 1.99
N ASP A 83 4.60 -13.47 1.88
CA ASP A 83 5.99 -13.86 2.13
C ASP A 83 6.95 -13.19 1.13
N GLU A 84 6.60 -13.16 -0.16
CA GLU A 84 7.40 -12.45 -1.18
C GLU A 84 7.47 -10.94 -0.92
N GLN A 85 6.37 -10.34 -0.45
CA GLN A 85 6.35 -8.91 -0.08
C GLN A 85 7.28 -8.63 1.11
N VAL A 86 7.21 -9.48 2.14
CA VAL A 86 8.05 -9.37 3.33
C VAL A 86 9.52 -9.58 2.97
N GLU A 87 9.84 -10.63 2.22
CA GLU A 87 11.21 -10.93 1.80
C GLU A 87 11.82 -9.76 1.02
N PHE A 88 11.08 -9.18 0.08
CA PHE A 88 11.53 -8.02 -0.67
C PHE A 88 11.86 -6.83 0.25
N ILE A 89 10.94 -6.47 1.15
CA ILE A 89 11.11 -5.30 2.03
C ILE A 89 12.28 -5.52 3.00
N VAL A 90 12.38 -6.72 3.60
CA VAL A 90 13.46 -7.09 4.51
C VAL A 90 14.82 -7.06 3.80
N ALA A 91 14.90 -7.57 2.57
CA ALA A 91 16.13 -7.52 1.79
C ALA A 91 16.59 -6.08 1.51
N LYS A 92 15.66 -5.17 1.18
CA LYS A 92 15.99 -3.74 0.99
C LYS A 92 16.45 -3.07 2.28
N ALA A 93 15.80 -3.37 3.41
CA ALA A 93 16.21 -2.84 4.71
C ALA A 93 17.60 -3.32 5.12
N ASN A 94 17.89 -4.62 4.97
CA ASN A 94 19.18 -5.20 5.31
C ASN A 94 20.32 -4.64 4.46
N ALA A 95 20.08 -4.33 3.18
CA ALA A 95 21.08 -3.70 2.33
C ALA A 95 21.51 -2.31 2.86
N ILE A 96 20.59 -1.57 3.48
CA ILE A 96 20.87 -0.24 4.05
C ILE A 96 21.54 -0.38 5.42
N ILE A 97 21.04 -1.25 6.29
CA ILE A 97 21.55 -1.41 7.67
C ILE A 97 22.98 -1.96 7.71
N ASN A 98 23.33 -2.85 6.77
CA ASN A 98 24.65 -3.49 6.72
C ASN A 98 25.68 -2.72 5.87
N THR A 99 25.36 -1.48 5.46
CA THR A 99 26.30 -0.55 4.82
C THR A 99 26.90 0.38 5.86
#